data_AF-A0A1H7VS26-F1
#
_entry.id   AF-A0A1H7VS26-F1
#
_cell.length_a   1.000
_cell.length_b   1.000
_cell.length_c   1.000
_cell.angle_alpha   90.00
_cell.angle_beta   90.00
_cell.angle_gamma   90.00
#
_symmetry.space_group_name_H-M   'P 1'
#
loop_
_entity.id
_entity.type
_entity.pdbx_description
1 polymer ?
#
loop_
_entity_poly.entity_id
_entity_poly.type
_entity_poly.pdbx_seq_one_letter_code
_entity_poly.pdbx_strand_id
1 'polypeptide(L)'
;MWQWFISNKIVYLHRKNLSRGEHLFDVCLEIFYMIKRIIGLFLILTIGGIVLVSFTPKNKIDLSSYSTAGLDLYYIAPNFNEIEDDLNYNEIEDDLISNFVYPELGKSYVGFKEAVAFKESRGDYGVVNQFGYMGKYQFGIGTLQLIGIKNKNTFLASPELQERAFYANLSRNKWILRRDLKWFVGKRMNGIVITESGVLAAAHLSGPGAVKKYLRSGGVDGFADAFGTTIRYYMKRFSGFDTSFVVPERKAKA
;
A
#
# COMPACT_ATOMS: atom_id res chain seq x y z
N MET A 1 46.99 -4.76 30.82
CA MET A 1 47.95 -3.66 31.09
C MET A 1 47.39 -2.63 32.08
N TRP A 2 46.18 -2.09 31.88
CA TRP A 2 45.59 -1.05 32.76
C TRP A 2 45.15 -1.53 34.15
N GLN A 3 44.59 -2.75 34.27
CA GLN A 3 44.29 -3.35 35.58
C GLN A 3 45.54 -3.48 36.47
N TRP A 4 46.69 -3.80 35.87
CA TRP A 4 47.97 -3.90 36.57
C TRP A 4 48.46 -2.54 37.10
N PHE A 5 48.27 -1.46 36.33
CA PHE A 5 48.58 -0.09 36.77
C PHE A 5 47.67 0.38 37.91
N ILE A 6 46.38 0.04 37.87
CA ILE A 6 45.41 0.42 38.92
C ILE A 6 45.73 -0.32 40.21
N SER A 7 45.95 -1.64 40.16
CA SER A 7 46.32 -2.42 41.34
C SER A 7 47.62 -1.93 41.97
N ASN A 8 48.67 -1.64 41.17
CA ASN A 8 49.93 -1.13 41.72
C ASN A 8 49.81 0.26 42.33
N LYS A 9 48.97 1.13 41.77
CA LYS A 9 48.77 2.49 42.31
C LYS A 9 47.91 2.50 43.58
N ILE A 10 46.92 1.60 43.69
CA ILE A 10 46.15 1.39 44.92
C ILE A 10 47.06 0.85 46.03
N VAL A 11 47.91 -0.13 45.71
CA VAL A 11 48.89 -0.69 46.67
C VAL A 11 49.91 0.37 47.11
N TYR A 12 50.38 1.23 46.19
CA TYR A 12 51.29 2.34 46.51
C TYR A 12 50.66 3.38 47.45
N LEU A 13 49.41 3.78 47.19
CA LEU A 13 48.68 4.73 48.05
C LEU A 13 48.40 4.14 49.44
N HIS A 14 48.08 2.85 49.52
CA HIS A 14 47.89 2.16 50.80
C HIS A 14 49.18 2.10 51.63
N ARG A 15 50.33 1.78 51.01
CA ARG A 15 51.64 1.77 51.69
C ARG A 15 52.12 3.14 52.15
N LYS A 16 51.89 4.18 51.34
CA LYS A 16 52.33 5.56 51.64
C LYS A 16 51.54 6.20 52.79
N ASN A 17 50.29 5.78 52.99
CA ASN A 17 49.42 6.36 54.02
C ASN A 17 49.51 5.65 55.37
N LEU A 18 49.89 4.36 55.41
CA LEU A 18 50.23 3.67 56.67
C LEU A 18 51.39 4.34 57.43
N SER A 19 52.29 5.03 56.72
CA SER A 19 53.42 5.74 57.33
C SER A 19 53.12 7.18 57.77
N ARG A 20 51.90 7.70 57.55
CA ARG A 20 51.51 9.10 57.85
C ARG A 20 50.34 9.26 58.83
N GLY A 21 49.66 8.17 59.21
CA GLY A 21 48.59 8.21 60.22
C GLY A 21 47.34 8.97 59.79
N GLU A 22 47.03 9.03 58.49
CA GLU A 22 45.83 9.72 57.99
C GLU A 22 44.58 8.84 58.01
N HIS A 23 43.42 9.47 58.27
CA HIS A 23 42.14 8.80 58.52
C HIS A 23 41.66 8.04 57.27
N LEU A 24 41.22 6.79 57.46
CA LEU A 24 40.79 5.87 56.39
C LEU A 24 39.74 6.48 55.42
N PHE A 25 38.99 7.46 55.90
CA PHE A 25 37.96 8.18 55.17
C PHE A 25 38.52 9.02 54.01
N ASP A 26 39.64 9.72 54.21
CA ASP A 26 40.21 10.62 53.20
C ASP A 26 40.81 9.82 52.03
N VAL A 27 41.38 8.66 52.32
CA VAL A 27 41.89 7.73 51.31
C VAL A 27 40.76 7.15 50.46
N CYS A 28 39.65 6.77 51.08
CA CYS A 28 38.45 6.30 50.37
C CYS A 28 37.84 7.42 49.51
N LEU A 29 37.87 8.66 49.98
CA LEU A 29 37.35 9.81 49.25
C LEU A 29 38.19 10.11 47.99
N GLU A 30 39.51 10.08 48.08
CA GLU A 30 40.39 10.23 46.92
C GLU A 30 40.19 9.12 45.88
N ILE A 31 40.08 7.87 46.33
CA ILE A 31 39.82 6.73 45.44
C ILE A 31 38.45 6.88 44.75
N PHE A 32 37.43 7.31 45.49
CA PHE A 32 36.09 7.55 44.94
C PHE A 32 36.08 8.65 43.88
N TYR A 33 36.75 9.77 44.12
CA TYR A 33 36.88 10.85 43.13
C TYR A 33 37.67 10.41 41.89
N MET A 34 38.73 9.63 42.08
CA MET A 34 39.51 9.08 40.97
C MET A 34 38.67 8.14 40.10
N ILE A 35 37.85 7.28 40.71
CA ILE A 35 36.94 6.37 39.99
C ILE A 35 35.87 7.15 39.22
N LYS A 36 35.24 8.16 39.84
CA LYS A 36 34.25 9.02 39.16
C LYS A 36 34.84 9.72 37.92
N ARG A 37 36.06 10.22 38.00
CA ARG A 37 36.75 10.88 36.87
C ARG A 37 37.03 9.90 35.73
N ILE A 38 37.43 8.67 36.05
CA ILE A 38 37.69 7.62 35.06
C ILE A 38 36.38 7.22 34.35
N ILE A 39 35.30 7.00 35.11
CA ILE A 39 33.98 6.67 34.52
C ILE A 39 33.49 7.77 33.59
N GLY A 40 33.66 9.04 33.96
CA GLY A 40 33.31 10.18 33.11
C GLY A 40 34.07 10.21 31.79
N LEU A 41 35.38 9.91 31.80
CA LEU A 41 36.19 9.84 30.58
C LEU A 41 35.76 8.69 29.65
N PHE A 42 35.39 7.53 30.21
CA PHE A 42 34.87 6.42 29.41
C PHE A 42 33.54 6.74 28.72
N LEU A 43 32.62 7.43 29.42
CA LEU A 43 31.34 7.86 28.86
C LEU A 43 31.49 8.82 27.67
N ILE A 44 32.47 9.72 27.73
CA ILE A 44 32.73 10.67 26.63
C ILE A 44 33.30 9.95 25.40
N LEU A 45 34.19 8.97 25.60
CA LEU A 45 34.78 8.19 24.50
C LEU A 45 33.75 7.28 23.82
N THR A 46 32.82 6.67 24.57
CA THR A 46 31.76 5.83 23.99
C THR A 46 30.77 6.65 23.17
N ILE A 47 30.35 7.81 23.66
CA ILE A 47 29.45 8.72 22.92
C ILE A 47 30.14 9.23 21.64
N GLY A 48 31.41 9.62 21.72
CA GLY A 48 32.19 10.05 20.55
C GLY A 48 32.35 8.96 19.49
N GLY A 49 32.56 7.70 19.90
CA GLY A 49 32.65 6.56 18.99
C GLY A 49 31.34 6.30 18.23
N ILE A 50 30.19 6.41 18.90
CA ILE A 50 28.87 6.22 18.28
C ILE A 50 28.59 7.30 17.23
N VAL A 51 28.97 8.55 17.50
CA VAL A 51 28.81 9.67 16.55
C VAL A 51 29.65 9.46 15.29
N LEU A 52 30.89 8.96 15.41
CA LEU A 52 31.76 8.73 14.25
C LEU A 52 31.27 7.60 13.33
N VAL A 53 30.68 6.54 13.87
CA VAL A 53 30.09 5.45 13.05
C VAL A 53 28.82 5.91 12.31
N SER A 54 28.13 6.91 12.83
CA SER A 54 26.87 7.43 12.26
C SER A 54 27.06 8.23 10.97
N PHE A 55 28.30 8.64 10.66
CA PHE A 55 28.65 9.32 9.40
C PHE A 55 29.29 8.35 8.41
N THR A 56 28.57 7.29 8.03
CA THR A 56 28.89 6.54 6.81
C THR A 56 28.37 7.31 5.59
N PRO A 57 29.21 7.67 4.61
CA PRO A 57 28.74 8.35 3.41
C PRO A 57 27.78 7.45 2.63
N LYS A 58 26.60 7.98 2.28
CA LYS A 58 25.64 7.28 1.42
C LYS A 58 26.30 6.99 0.07
N ASN A 59 26.51 5.72 -0.23
CA ASN A 59 26.86 5.28 -1.57
C ASN A 59 25.82 5.83 -2.55
N LYS A 60 26.27 6.40 -3.67
CA LYS A 60 25.37 6.79 -4.76
C LYS A 60 24.67 5.51 -5.23
N ILE A 61 23.36 5.47 -5.02
CA ILE A 61 22.52 4.37 -5.50
C ILE A 61 22.48 4.52 -7.02
N ASP A 62 23.03 3.54 -7.72
CA ASP A 62 22.94 3.47 -9.17
C ASP A 62 21.50 3.10 -9.54
N LEU A 63 20.79 4.04 -10.15
CA LEU A 63 19.41 3.88 -10.59
C LEU A 63 19.32 3.61 -12.10
N SER A 64 20.45 3.37 -12.77
CA SER A 64 20.47 3.06 -14.21
C SER A 64 19.62 1.84 -14.55
N SER A 65 19.53 0.85 -13.65
CA SER A 65 18.65 -0.32 -13.78
C SER A 65 17.15 0.00 -13.74
N TYR A 66 16.76 1.20 -13.29
CA TYR A 66 15.37 1.68 -13.28
C TYR A 66 15.13 2.75 -14.35
N SER A 67 16.12 3.01 -15.22
CA SER A 67 15.99 3.95 -16.31
C SER A 67 15.01 3.40 -17.35
N THR A 68 13.91 4.11 -17.56
CA THR A 68 12.99 3.87 -18.68
C THR A 68 13.43 4.56 -19.97
N ALA A 69 14.61 5.21 -19.97
CA ALA A 69 15.16 5.86 -21.14
C ALA A 69 15.49 4.81 -22.22
N GLY A 70 14.77 4.87 -23.34
CA GLY A 70 14.93 3.95 -24.46
C GLY A 70 13.94 2.78 -24.51
N LEU A 71 13.02 2.66 -23.53
CA LEU A 71 11.90 1.73 -23.65
C LEU A 71 10.76 2.37 -24.46
N ASP A 72 10.48 1.82 -25.63
CA ASP A 72 9.24 2.06 -26.36
C ASP A 72 8.10 1.31 -25.67
N LEU A 73 7.57 1.91 -24.60
CA LEU A 73 6.40 1.42 -23.90
C LEU A 73 5.17 1.62 -24.79
N TYR A 74 4.67 0.53 -25.37
CA TYR A 74 3.39 0.54 -26.08
C TYR A 74 2.24 0.62 -25.07
N TYR A 75 1.73 1.82 -24.82
CA TYR A 75 0.62 2.07 -23.88
C TYR A 75 -0.78 1.80 -24.47
N ILE A 76 -0.86 1.08 -25.59
CA ILE A 76 -2.12 0.66 -26.18
C ILE A 76 -2.54 -0.61 -25.47
N ALA A 77 -3.45 -0.48 -24.51
CA ALA A 77 -4.17 -1.64 -23.99
C ALA A 77 -5.13 -2.10 -25.11
N PRO A 78 -4.95 -3.30 -25.69
CA PRO A 78 -5.81 -3.76 -26.77
C PRO A 78 -7.28 -3.74 -26.32
N ASN A 79 -8.16 -3.35 -27.24
CA ASN A 79 -9.59 -3.50 -27.02
C ASN A 79 -9.89 -5.00 -26.91
N PHE A 80 -10.85 -5.43 -26.09
CA PHE A 80 -11.05 -6.87 -25.84
C PHE A 80 -11.46 -7.65 -27.11
N ASN A 81 -11.96 -6.95 -28.13
CA ASN A 81 -12.22 -7.53 -29.46
C ASN A 81 -10.93 -7.92 -30.20
N GLU A 82 -9.77 -7.39 -29.80
CA GLU A 82 -8.44 -7.76 -30.34
C GLU A 82 -7.77 -8.87 -29.51
N ILE A 83 -8.29 -9.18 -28.31
CA ILE A 83 -7.72 -10.20 -27.41
C ILE A 83 -8.31 -11.60 -27.69
N GLU A 84 -9.52 -11.70 -28.23
CA GLU A 84 -10.14 -13.00 -28.53
C GLU A 84 -9.58 -13.65 -29.81
N ASP A 85 -8.86 -12.93 -30.67
CA ASP A 85 -8.42 -13.43 -31.99
C ASP A 85 -6.92 -13.75 -32.13
N ASP A 86 -6.04 -13.42 -31.17
CA ASP A 86 -4.58 -13.57 -31.37
C ASP A 86 -3.82 -14.22 -30.21
N LEU A 87 -4.43 -15.25 -29.59
CA LEU A 87 -3.68 -16.19 -28.75
C LEU A 87 -2.91 -17.18 -29.63
N ASN A 88 -1.89 -16.70 -30.32
CA ASN A 88 -0.77 -17.53 -30.79
C ASN A 88 0.48 -17.12 -30.01
N TYR A 89 0.54 -17.55 -28.74
CA TYR A 89 1.72 -17.39 -27.90
C TYR A 89 2.79 -18.38 -28.36
N ASN A 90 3.50 -18.03 -29.43
CA ASN A 90 4.74 -18.70 -29.80
C ASN A 90 5.92 -17.81 -29.41
N GLU A 91 6.71 -18.35 -28.49
CA GLU A 91 8.15 -18.09 -28.28
C GLU A 91 8.58 -16.63 -28.19
N ILE A 92 8.52 -16.08 -26.98
CA ILE A 92 9.44 -15.02 -26.57
C ILE A 92 10.39 -15.64 -25.54
N GLU A 93 11.69 -15.56 -25.83
CA GLU A 93 12.81 -16.15 -25.09
C GLU A 93 12.69 -16.03 -23.56
N ASP A 94 12.66 -17.21 -22.93
CA ASP A 94 12.35 -17.54 -21.53
C ASP A 94 13.42 -17.08 -20.51
N ASP A 95 14.60 -16.65 -20.96
CA ASP A 95 15.77 -16.53 -20.08
C ASP A 95 15.93 -15.15 -19.40
N LEU A 96 15.31 -14.10 -19.95
CA LEU A 96 15.39 -12.73 -19.42
C LEU A 96 14.30 -12.38 -18.39
N ILE A 97 13.18 -13.12 -18.37
CA ILE A 97 12.01 -12.84 -17.52
C ILE A 97 12.12 -13.55 -16.15
N SER A 98 12.93 -14.60 -16.05
CA SER A 98 13.02 -15.50 -14.88
C SER A 98 13.49 -14.82 -13.57
N ASN A 99 14.25 -13.72 -13.66
CA ASN A 99 14.91 -13.14 -12.48
C ASN A 99 14.19 -11.95 -11.84
N PHE A 100 13.01 -11.54 -12.35
CA PHE A 100 12.23 -10.46 -11.75
C PHE A 100 11.02 -11.00 -10.99
N VAL A 101 11.12 -11.00 -9.66
CA VAL A 101 10.00 -11.34 -8.78
C VAL A 101 9.09 -10.11 -8.66
N TYR A 102 8.04 -10.05 -9.48
CA TYR A 102 6.96 -9.09 -9.28
C TYR A 102 6.03 -9.61 -8.17
N PRO A 103 5.50 -8.75 -7.29
CA PRO A 103 4.45 -9.14 -6.37
C PRO A 103 3.16 -9.48 -7.16
N GLU A 104 2.82 -10.76 -7.24
CA GLU A 104 1.55 -11.19 -7.81
C GLU A 104 0.41 -10.93 -6.83
N LEU A 105 -0.44 -9.94 -7.14
CA LEU A 105 -1.62 -9.64 -6.33
C LEU A 105 -2.69 -10.74 -6.41
N GLY A 106 -2.65 -11.54 -7.49
CA GLY A 106 -3.59 -12.60 -7.77
C GLY A 106 -5.06 -12.13 -7.77
N LYS A 107 -5.95 -13.06 -7.42
CA LYS A 107 -7.39 -12.81 -7.28
C LYS A 107 -7.78 -12.33 -5.87
N SER A 108 -6.90 -11.62 -5.17
CA SER A 108 -7.19 -11.05 -3.84
C SER A 108 -8.04 -9.77 -3.91
N TYR A 109 -8.51 -9.28 -2.76
CA TYR A 109 -9.13 -7.95 -2.66
C TYR A 109 -8.19 -6.81 -3.10
N VAL A 110 -6.89 -6.94 -2.79
CA VAL A 110 -5.88 -5.97 -3.24
C VAL A 110 -5.78 -6.00 -4.77
N GLY A 111 -5.70 -7.20 -5.36
CA GLY A 111 -5.75 -7.35 -6.81
C GLY A 111 -7.01 -6.76 -7.45
N PHE A 112 -8.17 -6.94 -6.79
CA PHE A 112 -9.44 -6.36 -7.25
C PHE A 112 -9.40 -4.84 -7.31
N LYS A 113 -9.04 -4.17 -6.21
CA LYS A 113 -9.04 -2.71 -6.15
C LYS A 113 -7.99 -2.12 -7.10
N GLU A 114 -6.80 -2.73 -7.20
CA GLU A 114 -5.76 -2.23 -8.12
C GLU A 114 -6.14 -2.45 -9.59
N ALA A 115 -6.80 -3.57 -9.93
CA ALA A 115 -7.32 -3.78 -11.28
C ALA A 115 -8.38 -2.74 -11.67
N VAL A 116 -9.30 -2.41 -10.74
CA VAL A 116 -10.29 -1.35 -10.96
C VAL A 116 -9.60 -0.01 -11.11
N ALA A 117 -8.73 0.36 -10.18
CA ALA A 117 -7.96 1.61 -10.24
C ALA A 117 -7.17 1.78 -11.54
N PHE A 118 -6.54 0.71 -12.02
CA PHE A 118 -5.81 0.74 -13.28
C PHE A 118 -6.72 1.07 -14.46
N LYS A 119 -7.92 0.46 -14.50
CA LYS A 119 -8.92 0.74 -15.53
C LYS A 119 -9.51 2.16 -15.43
N GLU A 120 -9.72 2.67 -14.22
CA GLU A 120 -10.31 3.98 -13.98
C GLU A 120 -9.34 5.13 -14.26
N SER A 121 -8.12 5.07 -13.72
CA SER A 121 -7.17 6.19 -13.81
C SER A 121 -5.70 5.80 -13.96
N ARG A 122 -5.39 4.51 -14.20
CA ARG A 122 -4.02 3.98 -14.14
C ARG A 122 -3.38 4.14 -12.76
N GLY A 123 -4.19 4.21 -11.69
CA GLY A 123 -3.71 4.36 -10.31
C GLY A 123 -3.45 5.80 -9.87
N ASP A 124 -3.74 6.81 -10.69
CA ASP A 124 -3.50 8.22 -10.38
C ASP A 124 -4.53 8.77 -9.38
N TYR A 125 -4.06 9.23 -8.22
CA TYR A 125 -4.89 9.85 -7.17
C TYR A 125 -5.25 11.32 -7.45
N GLY A 126 -4.51 12.01 -8.32
CA GLY A 126 -4.66 13.44 -8.59
C GLY A 126 -5.51 13.79 -9.81
N VAL A 127 -5.85 12.80 -10.64
CA VAL A 127 -6.54 13.06 -11.92
C VAL A 127 -8.00 13.47 -11.73
N VAL A 128 -8.49 14.34 -12.62
CA VAL A 128 -9.91 14.66 -12.78
C VAL A 128 -10.23 14.60 -14.27
N ASN A 129 -11.24 13.82 -14.67
CA ASN A 129 -11.63 13.72 -16.08
C ASN A 129 -12.56 14.86 -16.52
N GLN A 130 -12.83 14.91 -17.82
CA GLN A 130 -13.70 15.92 -18.45
C GLN A 130 -15.13 15.99 -17.89
N PHE A 131 -15.62 14.89 -17.29
CA PHE A 131 -16.95 14.82 -16.66
C PHE A 131 -16.91 15.10 -15.15
N GLY A 132 -15.74 15.43 -14.60
CA GLY A 132 -15.57 15.78 -13.19
C GLY A 132 -15.45 14.60 -12.24
N TYR A 133 -15.25 13.38 -12.75
CA TYR A 133 -14.88 12.23 -11.92
C TYR A 133 -13.41 12.32 -11.50
N MET A 134 -13.10 11.87 -10.29
CA MET A 134 -11.89 12.29 -9.59
C MET A 134 -11.12 11.13 -8.96
N GLY A 135 -9.80 11.23 -8.99
CA GLY A 135 -8.88 10.36 -8.29
C GLY A 135 -8.76 8.95 -8.85
N LYS A 136 -8.13 8.08 -8.04
CA LYS A 136 -7.69 6.73 -8.40
C LYS A 136 -8.81 5.83 -8.93
N TYR A 137 -10.01 6.06 -8.43
CA TYR A 137 -11.20 5.28 -8.73
C TYR A 137 -12.28 6.11 -9.43
N GLN A 138 -11.90 7.25 -10.04
CA GLN A 138 -12.80 8.12 -10.81
C GLN A 138 -14.16 8.33 -10.11
N PHE A 139 -14.14 8.87 -8.89
CA PHE A 139 -15.36 9.09 -8.12
C PHE A 139 -16.12 10.33 -8.57
N GLY A 140 -17.44 10.19 -8.73
CA GLY A 140 -18.35 11.33 -8.90
C GLY A 140 -18.69 12.02 -7.57
N ILE A 141 -18.91 13.33 -7.61
CA ILE A 141 -19.13 14.15 -6.40
C ILE A 141 -20.35 13.70 -5.58
N GLY A 142 -21.43 13.26 -6.23
CA GLY A 142 -22.63 12.77 -5.54
C GLY A 142 -22.37 11.49 -4.73
N THR A 143 -21.55 10.58 -5.28
CA THR A 143 -21.15 9.35 -4.57
C THR A 143 -20.28 9.67 -3.37
N LEU A 144 -19.33 10.61 -3.51
CA LEU A 144 -18.50 11.07 -2.39
C LEU A 144 -19.34 11.66 -1.25
N GLN A 145 -20.31 12.50 -1.59
CA GLN A 145 -21.23 13.08 -0.60
C GLN A 145 -22.03 12.00 0.13
N LEU A 146 -22.49 10.96 -0.59
CA LEU A 146 -23.23 9.84 -0.01
C LEU A 146 -22.42 9.08 1.05
N ILE A 147 -21.10 8.95 0.84
CA ILE A 147 -20.18 8.30 1.77
C ILE A 147 -19.50 9.27 2.75
N GLY A 148 -19.94 10.53 2.80
CA GLY A 148 -19.55 11.50 3.83
C GLY A 148 -18.42 12.46 3.44
N ILE A 149 -17.90 12.38 2.22
CA ILE A 149 -16.84 13.25 1.72
C ILE A 149 -17.48 14.44 0.99
N LYS A 150 -17.33 15.64 1.56
CA LYS A 150 -17.92 16.88 1.00
C LYS A 150 -16.92 17.79 0.30
N ASN A 151 -15.64 17.70 0.66
CA ASN A 151 -14.60 18.57 0.12
C ASN A 151 -13.76 17.85 -0.94
N LYS A 152 -13.86 18.32 -2.18
CA LYS A 152 -13.11 17.81 -3.33
C LYS A 152 -11.59 17.92 -3.15
N ASN A 153 -11.11 19.05 -2.66
CA ASN A 153 -9.66 19.30 -2.55
C ASN A 153 -9.06 18.39 -1.48
N THR A 154 -9.76 18.21 -0.35
CA THR A 154 -9.37 17.23 0.68
C THR A 154 -9.33 15.81 0.13
N PHE A 155 -10.29 15.44 -0.71
CA PHE A 155 -10.33 14.11 -1.35
C PHE A 155 -9.14 13.87 -2.28
N LEU A 156 -8.85 14.83 -3.17
CA LEU A 156 -7.73 14.71 -4.12
C LEU A 156 -6.36 14.76 -3.43
N ALA A 157 -6.25 15.48 -2.31
CA ALA A 157 -5.00 15.57 -1.55
C ALA A 157 -4.70 14.35 -0.65
N SER A 158 -5.65 13.42 -0.47
CA SER A 158 -5.51 12.31 0.48
C SER A 158 -5.73 10.95 -0.20
N PRO A 159 -4.64 10.26 -0.62
CA PRO A 159 -4.72 8.89 -1.14
C PRO A 159 -5.44 7.93 -0.20
N GLU A 160 -5.17 8.02 1.11
CA GLU A 160 -5.86 7.21 2.14
C GLU A 160 -7.37 7.41 2.12
N LEU A 161 -7.85 8.66 1.99
CA LEU A 161 -9.27 8.95 1.91
C LEU A 161 -9.91 8.35 0.64
N GLN A 162 -9.18 8.28 -0.48
CA GLN A 162 -9.66 7.63 -1.70
C GLN A 162 -9.77 6.11 -1.55
N GLU A 163 -8.80 5.48 -0.89
CA GLU A 163 -8.85 4.05 -0.57
C GLU A 163 -10.04 3.71 0.37
N ARG A 164 -10.25 4.53 1.40
CA ARG A 164 -11.41 4.42 2.31
C ARG A 164 -12.73 4.67 1.59
N ALA A 165 -12.77 5.65 0.68
CA ALA A 165 -13.94 5.93 -0.13
C ALA A 165 -14.32 4.75 -1.04
N PHE A 166 -13.32 4.12 -1.66
CA PHE A 166 -13.52 2.93 -2.46
C PHE A 166 -14.13 1.79 -1.65
N TYR A 167 -13.54 1.46 -0.49
CA TYR A 167 -14.08 0.45 0.41
C TYR A 167 -15.51 0.77 0.86
N ALA A 168 -15.78 2.00 1.34
CA ALA A 168 -17.10 2.41 1.80
C ALA A 168 -18.17 2.31 0.70
N ASN A 169 -17.83 2.68 -0.54
CA ASN A 169 -18.72 2.55 -1.68
C ASN A 169 -19.02 1.08 -2.00
N LEU A 170 -18.01 0.21 -2.01
CA LEU A 170 -18.20 -1.23 -2.19
C LEU A 170 -19.09 -1.83 -1.10
N SER A 171 -18.87 -1.49 0.17
CA SER A 171 -19.67 -1.95 1.31
C SER A 171 -21.15 -1.58 1.16
N ARG A 172 -21.45 -0.34 0.73
CA ARG A 172 -22.84 0.06 0.45
C ARG A 172 -23.43 -0.66 -0.74
N ASN A 173 -22.70 -0.78 -1.83
CA ASN A 173 -23.14 -1.49 -3.02
C ASN A 173 -23.44 -2.96 -2.70
N LYS A 174 -22.56 -3.62 -1.97
CA LYS A 174 -22.74 -5.00 -1.49
C LYS A 174 -24.00 -5.13 -0.63
N TRP A 175 -24.25 -4.18 0.27
CA TRP A 175 -25.49 -4.18 1.06
C TRP A 175 -26.76 -3.98 0.21
N ILE A 176 -26.74 -3.02 -0.73
CA ILE A 176 -27.89 -2.73 -1.59
C ILE A 176 -28.23 -3.93 -2.48
N LEU A 177 -27.20 -4.63 -2.98
CA LEU A 177 -27.31 -5.76 -3.90
C LEU A 177 -27.33 -7.12 -3.20
N ARG A 178 -27.32 -7.21 -1.86
CA ARG A 178 -27.21 -8.49 -1.11
C ARG A 178 -28.17 -9.59 -1.56
N ARG A 179 -29.40 -9.22 -1.95
CA ARG A 179 -30.40 -10.18 -2.45
C ARG A 179 -30.06 -10.62 -3.88
N ASP A 180 -29.66 -9.67 -4.71
CA ASP A 180 -29.28 -9.92 -6.10
C ASP A 180 -27.98 -10.77 -6.16
N LEU A 181 -27.00 -10.49 -5.30
CA LEU A 181 -25.81 -11.33 -5.12
C LEU A 181 -26.19 -12.77 -4.75
N LYS A 182 -27.08 -12.97 -3.77
CA LYS A 182 -27.58 -14.30 -3.38
C LYS A 182 -28.28 -15.04 -4.53
N TRP A 183 -28.99 -14.33 -5.40
CA TRP A 183 -29.80 -14.94 -6.46
C TRP A 183 -29.04 -15.20 -7.76
N PHE A 184 -28.02 -14.39 -8.07
CA PHE A 184 -27.39 -14.38 -9.39
C PHE A 184 -25.93 -14.84 -9.40
N VAL A 185 -25.17 -14.72 -8.31
CA VAL A 185 -23.78 -15.20 -8.29
C VAL A 185 -23.73 -16.70 -8.64
N GLY A 186 -22.81 -17.07 -9.52
CA GLY A 186 -22.65 -18.42 -10.07
C GLY A 186 -23.50 -18.71 -11.32
N LYS A 187 -24.50 -17.88 -11.65
CA LYS A 187 -25.31 -18.06 -12.86
C LYS A 187 -24.60 -17.52 -14.09
N ARG A 188 -24.94 -18.08 -15.26
CA ARG A 188 -24.56 -17.52 -16.56
C ARG A 188 -25.63 -16.57 -17.08
N MET A 189 -25.20 -15.45 -17.64
CA MET A 189 -26.05 -14.42 -18.26
C MET A 189 -25.26 -13.75 -19.37
N ASN A 190 -25.82 -13.64 -20.59
CA ASN A 190 -25.15 -13.00 -21.74
C ASN A 190 -23.70 -13.45 -21.98
N GLY A 191 -23.46 -14.75 -21.85
CA GLY A 191 -22.15 -15.39 -22.05
C GLY A 191 -21.15 -15.26 -20.90
N ILE A 192 -21.50 -14.58 -19.80
CA ILE A 192 -20.61 -14.38 -18.65
C ILE A 192 -21.13 -15.09 -17.40
N VAL A 193 -20.22 -15.58 -16.55
CA VAL A 193 -20.56 -16.05 -15.20
C VAL A 193 -20.62 -14.85 -14.26
N ILE A 194 -21.73 -14.69 -13.55
CA ILE A 194 -21.91 -13.61 -12.59
C ILE A 194 -21.11 -13.93 -11.32
N THR A 195 -20.22 -13.02 -10.92
CA THR A 195 -19.42 -13.12 -9.69
C THR A 195 -19.64 -11.90 -8.80
N GLU A 196 -19.38 -12.02 -7.50
CA GLU A 196 -19.53 -10.90 -6.56
C GLU A 196 -18.64 -9.72 -6.96
N SER A 197 -17.36 -9.97 -7.27
CA SER A 197 -16.41 -8.95 -7.71
C SER A 197 -16.84 -8.24 -8.99
N GLY A 198 -17.32 -8.99 -10.00
CA GLY A 198 -17.85 -8.39 -11.22
C GLY A 198 -19.09 -7.52 -10.96
N VAL A 199 -20.00 -7.96 -10.09
CA VAL A 199 -21.19 -7.19 -9.69
C VAL A 199 -20.82 -5.92 -8.94
N LEU A 200 -19.84 -6.00 -8.01
CA LEU A 200 -19.37 -4.85 -7.24
C LEU A 200 -18.64 -3.82 -8.11
N ALA A 201 -17.81 -4.26 -9.05
CA ALA A 201 -17.17 -3.37 -10.01
C ALA A 201 -18.21 -2.68 -10.91
N ALA A 202 -19.17 -3.44 -11.46
CA ALA A 202 -20.24 -2.85 -12.26
C ALA A 202 -21.08 -1.85 -11.45
N ALA A 203 -21.29 -2.09 -10.16
CA ALA A 203 -22.01 -1.17 -9.28
C ALA A 203 -21.19 0.09 -8.96
N HIS A 204 -19.85 0.01 -8.98
CA HIS A 204 -18.99 1.18 -8.91
C HIS A 204 -19.11 2.05 -10.17
N LEU A 205 -19.13 1.43 -11.36
CA LEU A 205 -19.32 2.09 -12.64
C LEU A 205 -20.69 2.80 -12.75
N SER A 206 -21.78 2.04 -12.61
CA SER A 206 -23.13 2.49 -12.99
C SER A 206 -24.07 2.76 -11.81
N GLY A 207 -23.58 2.55 -10.59
CA GLY A 207 -24.40 2.49 -9.40
C GLY A 207 -25.15 1.16 -9.24
N PRO A 208 -25.55 0.81 -8.01
CA PRO A 208 -26.20 -0.47 -7.71
C PRO A 208 -27.64 -0.56 -8.23
N GLY A 209 -28.29 0.58 -8.48
CA GLY A 209 -29.64 0.62 -9.06
C GLY A 209 -29.67 0.10 -10.50
N ALA A 210 -28.71 0.52 -11.33
CA ALA A 210 -28.57 0.06 -12.71
C ALA A 210 -28.21 -1.44 -12.77
N VAL A 211 -27.25 -1.87 -11.95
CA VAL A 211 -26.88 -3.29 -11.82
C VAL A 211 -28.06 -4.17 -11.42
N LYS A 212 -28.90 -3.70 -10.50
CA LYS A 212 -30.12 -4.42 -10.11
C LYS A 212 -31.08 -4.60 -11.29
N LYS A 213 -31.30 -3.56 -12.11
CA LYS A 213 -32.15 -3.65 -13.30
C LYS A 213 -31.55 -4.62 -14.33
N TYR A 214 -30.26 -4.51 -14.60
CA TYR A 214 -29.54 -5.42 -15.50
C TYR A 214 -29.69 -6.89 -15.06
N LEU A 215 -29.41 -7.20 -13.79
CA LEU A 215 -29.53 -8.58 -13.29
C LEU A 215 -30.97 -9.12 -13.38
N ARG A 216 -31.96 -8.31 -13.02
CA ARG A 216 -33.37 -8.75 -12.96
C ARG A 216 -34.05 -8.84 -14.32
N SER A 217 -33.58 -8.10 -15.31
CA SER A 217 -34.03 -8.21 -16.70
C SER A 217 -33.35 -9.35 -17.46
N GLY A 218 -32.48 -10.13 -16.82
CA GLY A 218 -31.70 -11.16 -17.52
C GLY A 218 -30.60 -10.58 -18.41
N GLY A 219 -30.18 -9.34 -18.16
CA GLY A 219 -29.17 -8.63 -18.92
C GLY A 219 -29.68 -7.92 -20.17
N VAL A 220 -31.00 -7.76 -20.31
CA VAL A 220 -31.64 -7.00 -21.40
C VAL A 220 -31.53 -5.50 -21.15
N ASP A 221 -31.81 -5.04 -19.92
CA ASP A 221 -31.72 -3.63 -19.57
C ASP A 221 -30.24 -3.22 -19.44
N GLY A 222 -29.70 -2.65 -20.51
CA GLY A 222 -28.34 -2.16 -20.58
C GLY A 222 -28.15 -0.79 -19.92
N PHE A 223 -26.98 -0.60 -19.30
CA PHE A 223 -26.40 0.70 -19.00
C PHE A 223 -25.08 0.80 -19.75
N ALA A 224 -24.82 1.97 -20.33
CA ALA A 224 -23.51 2.39 -20.79
C ALA A 224 -23.18 3.75 -20.15
N ASP A 225 -21.95 3.93 -19.70
CA ASP A 225 -21.48 5.24 -19.22
C ASP A 225 -21.24 6.21 -20.40
N ALA A 226 -20.78 7.42 -20.10
CA ALA A 226 -20.47 8.43 -21.10
C ALA A 226 -19.32 8.04 -22.05
N PHE A 227 -18.55 7.00 -21.72
CA PHE A 227 -17.47 6.45 -22.54
C PHE A 227 -17.89 5.16 -23.28
N GLY A 228 -19.16 4.74 -23.19
CA GLY A 228 -19.67 3.51 -23.81
C GLY A 228 -19.37 2.23 -23.02
N THR A 229 -18.83 2.35 -21.81
CA THR A 229 -18.50 1.22 -20.94
C THR A 229 -19.78 0.62 -20.35
N THR A 230 -19.97 -0.70 -20.51
CA THR A 230 -21.20 -1.38 -20.09
C THR A 230 -21.06 -2.13 -18.77
N ILE A 231 -22.21 -2.40 -18.11
CA ILE A 231 -22.29 -3.29 -16.94
C ILE A 231 -21.69 -4.67 -17.25
N ARG A 232 -22.05 -5.25 -18.41
CA ARG A 232 -21.54 -6.55 -18.85
C ARG A 232 -20.02 -6.54 -18.95
N TYR A 233 -19.44 -5.47 -19.49
CA TYR A 233 -18.00 -5.33 -19.59
C TYR A 233 -17.32 -5.35 -18.21
N TYR A 234 -17.81 -4.59 -17.23
CA TYR A 234 -17.24 -4.62 -15.86
C TYR A 234 -17.45 -5.97 -15.18
N MET A 235 -18.62 -6.59 -15.35
CA MET A 235 -18.87 -7.92 -14.80
C MET A 235 -17.93 -8.98 -15.36
N LYS A 236 -17.63 -8.94 -16.68
CA LYS A 236 -16.66 -9.86 -17.32
C LYS A 236 -15.24 -9.57 -16.85
N ARG A 237 -14.80 -8.31 -16.95
CA ARG A 237 -13.41 -7.89 -16.71
C ARG A 237 -12.97 -8.12 -15.28
N PHE A 238 -13.83 -7.81 -14.31
CA PHE A 238 -13.49 -7.89 -12.89
C PHE A 238 -14.02 -9.18 -12.25
N SER A 239 -14.16 -10.24 -13.04
CA SER A 239 -14.66 -11.52 -12.54
C SER A 239 -13.60 -12.29 -11.77
N GLY A 240 -14.06 -13.00 -10.73
CA GLY A 240 -13.30 -14.04 -10.04
C GLY A 240 -12.32 -13.53 -8.98
N PHE A 241 -12.36 -12.25 -8.60
CA PHE A 241 -11.62 -11.76 -7.43
C PHE A 241 -12.36 -12.07 -6.13
N ASP A 242 -11.60 -12.34 -5.08
CA ASP A 242 -12.06 -12.49 -3.71
C ASP A 242 -12.35 -11.11 -3.08
N THR A 243 -13.63 -10.87 -2.82
CA THR A 243 -14.15 -9.67 -2.17
C THR A 243 -14.75 -9.97 -0.79
N SER A 244 -14.39 -11.11 -0.18
CA SER A 244 -14.82 -11.52 1.16
C SER A 244 -14.46 -10.48 2.23
N PHE A 245 -13.33 -9.78 2.06
CA PHE A 245 -12.89 -8.67 2.90
C PHE A 245 -13.90 -7.51 2.97
N VAL A 246 -14.72 -7.32 1.93
CA VAL A 246 -15.71 -6.24 1.90
C VAL A 246 -16.94 -6.63 2.71
N VAL A 247 -17.11 -6.01 3.88
CA VAL A 247 -18.29 -6.22 4.73
C VAL A 247 -19.46 -5.37 4.21
N PRO A 248 -20.66 -5.94 4.00
CA PRO A 248 -21.80 -5.18 3.52
C PRO A 248 -22.39 -4.30 4.62
N GLU A 249 -22.48 -2.98 4.38
CA GLU A 249 -23.00 -2.02 5.37
C GLU A 249 -23.87 -0.93 4.72
N ARG A 250 -25.06 -0.71 5.28
CA ARG A 250 -26.06 0.23 4.73
C ARG A 250 -25.61 1.69 4.70
N LYS A 251 -24.87 2.11 5.73
CA LYS A 251 -24.51 3.50 5.97
C LYS A 251 -22.98 3.70 6.01
N ALA A 252 -22.21 2.83 5.35
CA ALA A 252 -20.74 2.89 5.37
C ALA A 252 -20.23 4.28 4.96
N LYS A 253 -19.31 4.86 5.72
CA LYS A 253 -18.72 6.17 5.39
C LYS A 253 -17.21 6.03 5.27
N ALA A 254 -16.64 6.92 4.46
CA ALA A 254 -15.20 7.04 4.31
C ALA A 254 -14.60 7.78 5.50
#